data_AF-A0A165NK33-F1
#
_entry.id   AF-A0A165NK33-F1
#
_cell.length_a   1.000
_cell.length_b   1.000
_cell.length_c   1.000
_cell.angle_alpha   90.00
_cell.angle_beta   90.00
_cell.angle_gamma   90.00
#
_symmetry.space_group_name_H-M   'P 1'
#
loop_
_entity.id
_entity.type
_entity.pdbx_description
1 polymer ?
#
loop_
_entity_poly.entity_id
_entity_poly.type
_entity_poly.pdbx_seq_one_letter_code
_entity_poly.pdbx_strand_id
1 'polypeptide(L)'
;MRLYPTLSVACASYHINHMFTLSHQMAKVLWLWVISVFYGCHMTLFIAASYILWSRWRLSSTQRMLFVLIIILFIMSTAATVIAFTAVFVTADVLIGGPGLHRKKLCDILGCVIDIIADIVNVITDGLVIWRCYIICGRRLSVVTVMIALLVTGTALGWVVFIFDIRAYKMTMGATLSELLTPSNFIWSGYVITYSNISFWTISAVINLLATVSMGCQIRRVSSERKRIYAIPNRTMSLILNLMIESGVIYLVSIFVTIVVWTTGIGSEPGAEIAKILPCIAAFLVGNISHVPRGIHRARQ
;
A
#
# COMPACT_ATOMS: atom_id res chain seq x y z
N MET A 1 -51.84 23.19 29.41
CA MET A 1 -51.70 21.76 29.03
C MET A 1 -51.23 21.65 27.58
N ARG A 2 -49.91 21.64 27.34
CA ARG A 2 -49.26 21.23 26.08
C ARG A 2 -47.85 20.75 26.44
N LEU A 3 -47.68 19.45 26.65
CA LEU A 3 -46.42 18.83 27.11
C LEU A 3 -45.97 17.65 26.23
N TYR A 4 -46.48 17.53 24.99
CA TYR A 4 -46.27 16.37 24.11
C TYR A 4 -45.26 16.49 22.94
N PRO A 5 -44.61 17.63 22.59
CA PRO A 5 -43.71 17.65 21.42
C PRO A 5 -42.27 17.15 21.68
N THR A 6 -41.81 17.03 22.94
CA THR A 6 -40.40 16.71 23.24
C THR A 6 -40.07 15.22 23.15
N LEU A 7 -41.04 14.32 23.40
CA LEU A 7 -40.79 12.87 23.39
C LEU A 7 -40.59 12.30 21.98
N SER A 8 -41.28 12.86 20.98
CA SER A 8 -41.22 12.39 19.59
C SER A 8 -39.85 12.69 18.94
N VAL A 9 -39.27 13.85 19.25
CA VAL A 9 -37.95 14.25 18.72
C VAL A 9 -36.83 13.40 19.30
N ALA A 10 -36.89 13.06 20.59
CA ALA A 10 -35.90 12.20 21.24
C ALA A 10 -35.90 10.77 20.65
N CYS A 11 -37.09 10.21 20.37
CA CYS A 11 -37.23 8.87 19.81
C CYS A 11 -36.72 8.80 18.36
N ALA A 12 -37.03 9.80 17.53
CA ALA A 12 -36.51 9.89 16.16
C ALA A 12 -34.98 10.04 16.13
N SER A 13 -34.42 10.86 17.03
CA SER A 13 -32.97 11.05 17.13
C SER A 13 -32.24 9.77 17.56
N TYR A 14 -32.83 8.98 18.48
CA TYR A 14 -32.29 7.69 18.88
C TYR A 14 -32.26 6.68 17.72
N HIS A 15 -33.34 6.61 16.94
CA HIS A 15 -33.45 5.68 15.81
C HIS A 15 -32.44 5.99 14.69
N ILE A 16 -32.24 7.27 14.39
CA ILE A 16 -31.28 7.74 13.39
C ILE A 16 -29.84 7.39 13.83
N ASN A 17 -29.47 7.70 15.07
CA ASN A 17 -28.15 7.37 15.61
C ASN A 17 -27.89 5.86 15.61
N HIS A 18 -28.89 5.05 15.96
CA HIS A 18 -28.76 3.59 15.93
C HIS A 18 -28.55 3.05 14.50
N MET A 19 -29.28 3.55 13.51
CA MET A 19 -29.08 3.16 12.10
C MET A 19 -27.68 3.53 11.58
N PHE A 20 -27.18 4.73 11.91
CA PHE A 20 -25.83 5.15 11.51
C PHE A 20 -24.75 4.27 12.14
N THR A 21 -24.85 3.93 13.43
CA THR A 21 -23.88 3.05 14.09
C THR A 21 -23.84 1.65 13.48
N LEU A 22 -25.00 1.09 13.15
CA LEU A 22 -25.11 -0.23 12.49
C LEU A 22 -24.42 -0.23 11.12
N SER A 23 -24.67 0.81 10.30
CA SER A 23 -24.06 0.95 8.98
C SER A 23 -22.52 1.02 9.06
N HIS A 24 -21.99 1.70 10.08
CA HIS A 24 -20.56 1.83 10.29
C HIS A 24 -19.90 0.51 10.71
N GLN A 25 -20.55 -0.28 11.57
CA GLN A 25 -20.04 -1.61 11.95
C GLN A 25 -20.04 -2.59 10.77
N MET A 26 -21.08 -2.57 9.95
CA MET A 26 -21.13 -3.39 8.73
C MET A 26 -20.00 -3.05 7.77
N ALA A 27 -19.68 -1.76 7.61
CA ALA A 27 -18.55 -1.33 6.80
C ALA A 27 -17.21 -1.87 7.36
N LYS A 28 -16.98 -1.80 8.68
CA LYS A 28 -15.77 -2.36 9.30
C LYS A 28 -15.61 -3.86 9.07
N VAL A 29 -16.69 -4.64 9.21
CA VAL A 29 -16.67 -6.08 8.97
C VAL A 29 -16.41 -6.40 7.50
N LEU A 30 -17.04 -5.67 6.58
CA LEU A 30 -16.81 -5.80 5.14
C LEU A 30 -15.34 -5.53 4.80
N TRP A 31 -14.77 -4.46 5.36
CA TRP A 31 -13.36 -4.11 5.20
C TRP A 31 -12.41 -5.20 5.72
N LEU A 32 -12.66 -5.74 6.92
CA LEU A 32 -11.89 -6.89 7.45
C LEU A 32 -11.95 -8.10 6.53
N TRP A 33 -13.12 -8.38 5.97
CA TRP A 33 -13.29 -9.47 5.03
C TRP A 33 -12.44 -9.25 3.76
N VAL A 34 -12.49 -8.04 3.20
CA VAL A 34 -11.65 -7.65 2.05
C VAL A 34 -10.16 -7.82 2.34
N ILE A 35 -9.66 -7.35 3.50
CA ILE A 35 -8.25 -7.54 3.89
C ILE A 35 -7.90 -9.03 3.95
N SER A 36 -8.74 -9.85 4.58
CA SER A 36 -8.43 -11.27 4.77
C SER A 36 -8.32 -12.02 3.45
N VAL A 37 -9.16 -11.68 2.46
CA VAL A 37 -9.08 -12.19 1.09
C VAL A 37 -7.77 -11.75 0.43
N PHE A 38 -7.44 -10.46 0.47
CA PHE A 38 -6.18 -9.95 -0.11
C PHE A 38 -4.94 -10.55 0.55
N TYR A 39 -4.97 -10.74 1.87
CA TYR A 39 -3.90 -11.38 2.62
C TYR A 39 -3.76 -12.87 2.26
N GLY A 40 -4.88 -13.59 2.07
CA GLY A 40 -4.85 -14.97 1.56
C GLY A 40 -4.21 -15.06 0.17
N CYS A 41 -4.57 -14.15 -0.73
CA CYS A 41 -3.89 -14.02 -2.04
C CYS A 41 -2.39 -13.72 -1.87
N HIS A 42 -2.02 -12.80 -0.98
CA HIS A 42 -0.62 -12.48 -0.69
C HIS A 42 0.17 -13.71 -0.21
N MET A 43 -0.39 -14.49 0.72
CA MET A 43 0.22 -15.69 1.25
C MET A 43 0.44 -16.76 0.18
N THR A 44 -0.57 -17.03 -0.65
CA THR A 44 -0.44 -18.03 -1.73
C THR A 44 0.65 -17.63 -2.74
N LEU A 45 0.73 -16.36 -3.10
CA LEU A 45 1.81 -15.84 -3.95
C LEU A 45 3.18 -15.95 -3.30
N PHE A 46 3.27 -15.72 -2.00
CA PHE A 46 4.53 -15.83 -1.27
C PHE A 46 5.04 -17.26 -1.24
N ILE A 47 4.15 -18.22 -1.00
CA ILE A 47 4.49 -19.65 -1.06
C ILE A 47 4.93 -20.01 -2.48
N ALA A 48 4.18 -19.61 -3.51
CA ALA A 48 4.51 -19.90 -4.91
C ALA A 48 5.86 -19.29 -5.32
N ALA A 49 6.09 -18.02 -4.99
CA ALA A 49 7.34 -17.34 -5.29
C ALA A 49 8.52 -17.94 -4.52
N SER A 50 8.33 -18.23 -3.24
CA SER A 50 9.35 -18.86 -2.40
C SER A 50 9.74 -20.22 -2.96
N TYR A 51 8.77 -21.04 -3.38
CA TYR A 51 9.04 -22.33 -4.01
C TYR A 51 9.88 -22.18 -5.29
N ILE A 52 9.53 -21.24 -6.16
CA ILE A 52 10.25 -20.97 -7.42
C ILE A 52 11.66 -20.46 -7.15
N LEU A 53 11.83 -19.48 -6.26
CA LEU A 53 13.14 -18.89 -5.96
C LEU A 53 14.02 -19.85 -5.16
N TRP A 54 13.45 -20.65 -4.25
CA TRP A 54 14.19 -21.66 -3.48
C TRP A 54 14.88 -22.66 -4.41
N SER A 55 14.17 -23.17 -5.42
CA SER A 55 14.74 -24.11 -6.40
C SER A 55 15.93 -23.51 -7.18
N ARG A 56 16.04 -22.18 -7.23
CA ARG A 56 17.02 -21.45 -8.04
C ARG A 56 18.05 -20.68 -7.23
N TRP A 57 17.92 -20.66 -5.90
CA TRP A 57 18.72 -19.83 -5.01
C TRP A 57 20.25 -20.02 -5.18
N ARG A 58 20.70 -21.21 -5.61
CA ARG A 58 22.13 -21.52 -5.82
C ARG A 58 22.74 -20.90 -7.08
N LEU A 59 21.95 -20.37 -8.02
CA LEU A 59 22.45 -19.97 -9.34
C LEU A 59 22.97 -18.53 -9.44
N SER A 60 22.47 -17.57 -8.64
CA SER A 60 22.84 -16.16 -8.83
C SER A 60 22.73 -15.33 -7.56
N SER A 61 23.70 -14.44 -7.32
CA SER A 61 23.68 -13.46 -6.23
C SER A 61 22.42 -12.56 -6.28
N THR A 62 22.00 -12.15 -7.48
CA THR A 62 20.79 -11.32 -7.68
C THR A 62 19.53 -12.05 -7.23
N GLN A 63 19.43 -13.36 -7.48
CA GLN A 63 18.28 -14.16 -7.04
C GLN A 63 18.24 -14.29 -5.52
N ARG A 64 19.41 -14.40 -4.87
CA ARG A 64 19.50 -14.41 -3.40
C ARG A 64 19.02 -13.09 -2.82
N MET A 65 19.48 -11.97 -3.37
CA MET A 65 19.02 -10.63 -2.95
C MET A 65 17.50 -10.47 -3.13
N LEU A 66 16.95 -10.89 -4.26
CA LEU A 66 15.50 -10.81 -4.52
C LEU A 66 14.69 -11.66 -3.54
N PHE A 67 15.13 -12.87 -3.23
CA PHE A 67 14.43 -13.72 -2.26
C PHE A 67 14.49 -13.13 -0.84
N VAL A 68 15.62 -12.54 -0.44
CA VAL A 68 15.70 -11.81 0.84
C VAL A 68 14.71 -10.65 0.86
N LEU A 69 14.62 -9.85 -0.21
CA LEU A 69 13.66 -8.74 -0.31
C LEU A 69 12.22 -9.21 -0.27
N ILE A 70 11.88 -10.33 -0.94
CA ILE A 70 10.54 -10.93 -0.90
C ILE A 70 10.18 -11.37 0.52
N ILE A 71 11.11 -11.96 1.28
CA ILE A 71 10.89 -12.32 2.68
C ILE A 71 10.66 -11.07 3.54
N ILE A 72 11.49 -10.04 3.39
CA ILE A 72 11.34 -8.79 4.15
C ILE A 72 9.98 -8.15 3.85
N LEU A 73 9.61 -8.03 2.57
CA LEU A 73 8.31 -7.50 2.15
C LEU A 73 7.15 -8.30 2.73
N PHE A 74 7.25 -9.64 2.74
CA PHE A 74 6.22 -10.51 3.29
C PHE A 74 6.07 -10.34 4.81
N ILE A 75 7.17 -10.29 5.56
CA ILE A 75 7.16 -10.08 7.02
C ILE A 75 6.55 -8.71 7.35
N MET A 76 6.98 -7.66 6.65
CA MET A 76 6.48 -6.30 6.88
C MET A 76 4.98 -6.17 6.53
N SER A 77 4.56 -6.74 5.40
CA SER A 77 3.14 -6.81 5.00
C SER A 77 2.29 -7.59 6.02
N THR A 78 2.82 -8.70 6.53
CA THR A 78 2.17 -9.49 7.58
C THR A 78 2.06 -8.70 8.88
N ALA A 79 3.11 -7.99 9.29
CA ALA A 79 3.09 -7.14 10.48
C ALA A 79 2.05 -6.02 10.34
N ALA A 80 2.04 -5.30 9.22
CA ALA A 80 1.04 -4.26 8.95
C ALA A 80 -0.39 -4.82 8.99
N THR A 81 -0.60 -5.99 8.38
CA THR A 81 -1.91 -6.66 8.37
C THR A 81 -2.35 -7.02 9.79
N VAL A 82 -1.48 -7.63 10.60
CA VAL A 82 -1.78 -7.98 12.00
C VAL A 82 -2.10 -6.73 12.81
N ILE A 83 -1.31 -5.66 12.67
CA ILE A 83 -1.56 -4.39 13.37
C ILE A 83 -2.90 -3.80 12.96
N ALA A 84 -3.25 -3.83 11.67
CA ALA A 84 -4.55 -3.36 11.19
C ALA A 84 -5.71 -4.18 11.78
N PHE A 85 -5.60 -5.51 11.82
CA PHE A 85 -6.58 -6.36 12.49
C PHE A 85 -6.71 -5.99 13.98
N THR A 86 -5.59 -5.85 14.68
CA THR A 86 -5.57 -5.44 16.09
C THR A 86 -6.23 -4.08 16.27
N ALA A 87 -5.95 -3.09 15.42
CA ALA A 87 -6.58 -1.77 15.48
C ALA A 87 -8.11 -1.84 15.29
N VAL A 88 -8.61 -2.71 14.41
CA VAL A 88 -10.06 -2.88 14.23
C VAL A 88 -10.71 -3.57 15.42
N PHE A 89 -10.13 -4.65 15.95
CA PHE A 89 -10.67 -5.32 17.15
C PHE A 89 -10.62 -4.39 18.37
N VAL A 90 -9.48 -3.74 18.57
CA VAL A 90 -9.30 -2.67 19.54
C VAL A 90 -10.01 -1.39 19.12
N THR A 91 -10.90 -1.34 18.13
CA THR A 91 -11.92 -0.26 18.04
C THR A 91 -13.35 -0.78 18.10
N ALA A 92 -13.57 -2.08 17.95
CA ALA A 92 -14.88 -2.73 18.06
C ALA A 92 -15.35 -2.83 19.52
N ASP A 93 -14.48 -3.21 20.46
CA ASP A 93 -14.85 -3.30 21.91
C ASP A 93 -15.24 -1.94 22.54
N VAL A 94 -15.18 -0.81 21.82
CA VAL A 94 -15.50 0.54 22.35
C VAL A 94 -16.98 0.64 22.70
N LEU A 95 -17.82 -0.15 22.03
CA LEU A 95 -19.26 -0.13 22.20
C LEU A 95 -19.71 -0.57 23.61
N ILE A 96 -18.81 -1.13 24.44
CA ILE A 96 -19.11 -1.71 25.76
C ILE A 96 -18.63 -0.81 26.93
N GLY A 97 -18.18 0.42 26.67
CA GLY A 97 -18.04 1.47 27.72
C GLY A 97 -16.73 1.48 28.54
N GLY A 98 -15.63 0.98 27.99
CA GLY A 98 -14.30 1.05 28.64
C GLY A 98 -13.65 2.45 28.62
N PRO A 99 -12.57 2.67 29.41
CA PRO A 99 -11.87 3.96 29.52
C PRO A 99 -11.21 4.36 28.19
N GLY A 100 -11.87 5.26 27.44
CA GLY A 100 -11.53 5.62 26.06
C GLY A 100 -10.13 6.24 25.83
N LEU A 101 -9.49 6.80 26.86
CA LEU A 101 -8.22 7.51 26.70
C LEU A 101 -7.02 6.57 26.44
N HIS A 102 -6.92 5.45 27.15
CA HIS A 102 -5.83 4.49 26.95
C HIS A 102 -5.88 3.87 25.55
N ARG A 103 -7.09 3.72 25.03
CA ARG A 103 -7.36 3.06 23.76
C ARG A 103 -7.07 3.93 22.55
N LYS A 104 -7.43 5.22 22.61
CA LYS A 104 -7.03 6.21 21.60
C LYS A 104 -5.50 6.24 21.47
N LYS A 105 -4.79 6.25 22.59
CA LYS A 105 -3.32 6.18 22.61
C LYS A 105 -2.78 4.94 21.91
N LEU A 106 -3.42 3.78 22.09
CA LEU A 106 -3.01 2.56 21.38
C LEU A 106 -3.23 2.71 19.87
N CYS A 107 -4.40 3.19 19.44
CA CYS A 107 -4.72 3.37 18.02
C CYS A 107 -3.75 4.33 17.33
N ASP A 108 -3.43 5.45 17.98
CA ASP A 108 -2.47 6.45 17.48
C ASP A 108 -1.07 5.81 17.28
N ILE A 109 -0.61 4.99 18.24
CA ILE A 109 0.68 4.28 18.13
C ILE A 109 0.64 3.25 17.01
N LEU A 110 -0.43 2.45 16.91
CA LEU A 110 -0.57 1.42 15.89
C LEU A 110 -0.60 2.05 14.48
N GLY A 111 -1.28 3.20 14.31
CA GLY A 111 -1.26 3.98 13.08
C GLY A 111 0.15 4.44 12.71
N CYS A 112 0.88 5.05 13.65
CA CYS A 112 2.28 5.47 13.43
C CYS A 112 3.17 4.29 12.97
N VAL A 113 2.99 3.10 13.56
CA VAL A 113 3.76 1.92 13.17
C VAL A 113 3.38 1.43 11.78
N ILE A 114 2.09 1.42 11.43
CA ILE A 114 1.62 1.09 10.07
C ILE A 114 2.23 2.05 9.06
N ASP A 115 2.27 3.35 9.34
CA ASP A 115 2.81 4.36 8.43
C ASP A 115 4.29 4.14 8.13
N ILE A 116 5.11 3.87 9.15
CA ILE A 116 6.53 3.52 8.96
C ILE A 116 6.67 2.25 8.11
N ILE A 117 5.89 1.21 8.42
CA ILE A 117 5.94 -0.05 7.69
C ILE A 117 5.58 0.17 6.22
N ALA A 118 4.52 0.94 5.95
CA ALA A 118 4.07 1.26 4.61
C ALA A 118 5.14 2.04 3.83
N ASP A 119 5.78 3.04 4.45
CA ASP A 119 6.86 3.81 3.81
C ASP A 119 8.05 2.90 3.46
N ILE A 120 8.53 2.07 4.39
CA ILE A 120 9.63 1.12 4.14
C ILE A 120 9.27 0.14 3.00
N VAL A 121 8.07 -0.44 3.04
CA VAL A 121 7.60 -1.37 2.01
C VAL A 121 7.51 -0.68 0.65
N ASN A 122 7.03 0.57 0.62
CA ASN A 122 6.96 1.34 -0.60
C ASN A 122 8.35 1.64 -1.18
N VAL A 123 9.31 2.04 -0.34
CA VAL A 123 10.70 2.29 -0.75
C VAL A 123 11.35 1.03 -1.34
N ILE A 124 11.15 -0.13 -0.71
CA ILE A 124 11.68 -1.40 -1.24
C ILE A 124 11.00 -1.73 -2.57
N THR A 125 9.70 -1.55 -2.68
CA THR A 125 8.90 -1.81 -3.88
C THR A 125 9.36 -0.94 -5.05
N ASP A 126 9.38 0.38 -4.86
CA ASP A 126 9.78 1.32 -5.89
C ASP A 126 11.26 1.12 -6.25
N GLY A 127 12.11 0.83 -5.26
CA GLY A 127 13.50 0.44 -5.48
C GLY A 127 13.65 -0.81 -6.37
N LEU A 128 12.83 -1.84 -6.17
CA LEU A 128 12.79 -3.03 -7.03
C LEU A 128 12.35 -2.71 -8.46
N VAL A 129 11.36 -1.82 -8.63
CA VAL A 129 10.87 -1.36 -9.93
C VAL A 129 11.95 -0.57 -10.67
N ILE A 130 12.64 0.34 -9.99
CA ILE A 130 13.76 1.11 -10.53
C ILE A 130 14.92 0.18 -10.92
N TRP A 131 15.26 -0.77 -10.06
CA TRP A 131 16.29 -1.78 -10.34
C TRP A 131 15.97 -2.57 -11.62
N ARG A 132 14.73 -3.04 -11.78
CA ARG A 132 14.27 -3.74 -13.00
C ARG A 132 14.37 -2.83 -14.23
N CYS A 133 13.94 -1.59 -14.09
CA CYS A 133 14.03 -0.60 -15.15
C CYS A 133 15.50 -0.37 -15.57
N TYR A 134 16.43 -0.28 -14.61
CA TYR A 134 17.88 -0.13 -14.88
C TYR A 134 18.46 -1.31 -15.68
N ILE A 135 18.13 -2.55 -15.28
CA ILE A 135 18.59 -3.77 -15.96
C ILE A 135 18.01 -3.85 -17.39
N ILE A 136 16.71 -3.59 -17.56
CA ILE A 136 16.03 -3.72 -18.86
C ILE A 136 16.40 -2.58 -19.82
N CYS A 137 16.53 -1.35 -19.31
CA CYS A 137 16.85 -0.18 -20.12
C CYS A 137 18.32 -0.08 -20.54
N GLY A 138 19.14 -1.09 -20.22
CA GLY A 138 20.54 -1.14 -20.66
C GLY A 138 21.38 0.00 -20.11
N ARG A 139 21.21 0.34 -18.82
CA ARG A 139 21.98 1.37 -18.10
C ARG A 139 21.82 2.81 -18.60
N ARG A 140 20.67 3.17 -19.20
CA ARG A 140 20.31 4.58 -19.49
C ARG A 140 20.14 5.35 -18.17
N LEU A 141 21.23 5.93 -17.68
CA LEU A 141 21.29 6.56 -16.35
C LEU A 141 20.29 7.71 -16.20
N SER A 142 20.02 8.47 -17.27
CA SER A 142 19.09 9.61 -17.21
C SER A 142 17.70 9.27 -16.66
N VAL A 143 17.07 8.18 -17.15
CA VAL A 143 15.73 7.77 -16.67
C VAL A 143 15.79 7.30 -15.22
N VAL A 144 16.85 6.55 -14.88
CA VAL A 144 17.04 5.99 -13.54
C VAL A 144 17.31 7.09 -12.51
N THR A 145 18.10 8.11 -12.85
CA THR A 145 18.37 9.27 -11.99
C THR A 145 17.08 10.02 -11.67
N VAL A 146 16.19 10.23 -12.66
CA VAL A 146 14.88 10.86 -12.42
C VAL A 146 14.04 10.04 -11.46
N MET A 147 13.99 8.71 -11.63
CA MET A 147 13.22 7.85 -10.73
C MET A 147 13.79 7.80 -9.31
N ILE A 148 15.12 7.83 -9.16
CA ILE A 148 15.76 7.90 -7.84
C ILE A 148 15.45 9.23 -7.16
N ALA A 149 15.47 10.35 -7.90
CA ALA A 149 15.09 11.66 -7.37
C ALA A 149 13.63 11.67 -6.91
N LEU A 150 12.73 11.08 -7.70
CA LEU A 150 11.32 10.89 -7.32
C LEU A 150 11.20 10.01 -6.08
N LEU A 151 11.92 8.89 -6.00
CA LEU A 151 11.90 8.00 -4.83
C LEU A 151 12.33 8.74 -3.55
N VAL A 152 13.45 9.46 -3.59
CA VAL A 152 13.95 10.24 -2.45
C VAL A 152 12.94 11.31 -2.04
N THR A 153 12.32 11.99 -3.02
CA THR A 153 11.29 13.00 -2.75
C THR A 153 10.05 12.37 -2.09
N GLY A 154 9.61 11.21 -2.59
CA GLY A 154 8.53 10.43 -1.99
C GLY A 154 8.86 10.05 -0.56
N THR A 155 10.00 9.40 -0.32
CA THR A 155 10.43 9.02 1.04
C THR A 155 10.51 10.22 1.98
N ALA A 156 11.02 11.36 1.53
CA ALA A 156 11.05 12.57 2.34
C ALA A 156 9.64 13.03 2.77
N LEU A 157 8.64 12.94 1.88
CA LEU A 157 7.24 13.23 2.23
C LEU A 157 6.66 12.20 3.22
N GLY A 158 7.01 10.92 3.08
CA GLY A 158 6.65 9.88 4.06
C GLY A 158 7.19 10.19 5.46
N TRP A 159 8.46 10.59 5.56
CA TRP A 159 9.06 11.03 6.83
C TRP A 159 8.38 12.27 7.42
N VAL A 160 7.95 13.22 6.57
CA VAL A 160 7.20 14.39 7.03
C VAL A 160 5.90 13.97 7.70
N VAL A 161 5.11 13.08 7.07
CA VAL A 161 3.87 12.52 7.65
C VAL A 161 4.15 11.90 9.01
N PHE A 162 5.13 11.01 9.08
CA PHE A 162 5.51 10.32 10.31
C PHE A 162 5.89 11.29 11.46
N ILE A 163 6.65 12.35 11.16
CA ILE A 163 7.01 13.36 12.16
C ILE A 163 5.77 14.08 12.68
N PHE A 164 4.81 14.39 11.82
CA PHE A 164 3.55 15.02 12.23
C PHE A 164 2.68 14.07 13.06
N ASP A 165 2.63 12.78 12.74
CA ASP A 165 1.90 11.78 13.52
C ASP A 165 2.48 11.63 14.93
N ILE A 166 3.82 11.58 15.07
CA ILE A 166 4.47 11.58 16.39
C ILE A 166 4.13 12.85 17.17
N ARG A 167 4.10 14.02 16.51
CA ARG A 167 3.75 15.28 17.15
C ARG A 167 2.30 15.26 17.64
N ALA A 168 1.38 14.80 16.80
CA ALA A 168 -0.04 14.64 17.16
C ALA A 168 -0.19 13.69 18.36
N TYR A 169 0.51 12.55 18.34
CA TYR A 169 0.53 11.60 19.44
C TYR A 169 1.05 12.21 20.76
N LYS A 170 2.16 12.97 20.72
CA LYS A 170 2.72 13.65 21.90
C LYS A 170 1.75 14.68 22.50
N MET A 171 1.02 15.42 21.65
CA MET A 171 0.00 16.36 22.11
C MET A 171 -1.15 15.64 22.83
N THR A 172 -1.62 14.51 22.28
CA THR A 172 -2.65 13.67 22.91
C THR A 172 -2.20 13.09 24.26
N MET A 173 -0.90 12.87 24.45
CA MET A 173 -0.34 12.39 25.72
C MET A 173 -0.26 13.48 26.81
N GLY A 174 0.01 14.73 26.44
CA GLY A 174 0.23 15.84 27.39
C GLY A 174 -1.02 16.62 27.77
N ALA A 175 -2.11 16.55 27.00
CA ALA A 175 -3.31 17.33 27.26
C ALA A 175 -4.15 16.76 28.40
N THR A 176 -4.48 17.60 29.40
CA THR A 176 -5.54 17.30 30.38
C THR A 176 -6.91 17.55 29.75
N LEU A 177 -7.92 16.78 30.14
CA LEU A 177 -9.25 16.69 29.49
C LEU A 177 -9.99 18.05 29.29
N SER A 178 -9.58 19.11 30.01
CA SER A 178 -10.21 20.45 29.97
C SER A 178 -9.60 21.43 28.96
N GLU A 179 -8.43 21.16 28.39
CA GLU A 179 -7.77 22.04 27.39
C GLU A 179 -7.91 21.53 25.94
N LEU A 180 -8.92 20.70 25.67
CA LEU A 180 -9.18 20.13 24.35
C LEU A 180 -9.73 21.15 23.31
N LEU A 181 -9.53 22.46 23.52
CA LEU A 181 -9.69 23.42 22.44
C LEU A 181 -8.52 23.24 21.50
N THR A 182 -8.82 22.71 20.32
CA THR A 182 -7.87 22.47 19.23
C THR A 182 -7.10 23.76 18.98
N PRO A 183 -5.79 23.82 19.29
CA PRO A 183 -5.02 25.01 19.01
C PRO A 183 -5.02 25.23 17.49
N SER A 184 -5.10 26.48 17.05
CA SER A 184 -5.30 26.84 15.63
C SER A 184 -4.22 26.28 14.69
N ASN A 185 -3.05 25.92 15.23
CA ASN A 185 -1.97 25.23 14.52
C ASN A 185 -2.30 23.77 14.15
N PHE A 186 -3.31 23.13 14.75
CA PHE A 186 -3.67 21.74 14.49
C PHE A 186 -4.36 21.54 13.12
N ILE A 187 -5.16 22.52 12.68
CA ILE A 187 -5.81 22.48 11.36
C ILE A 187 -4.76 22.44 10.25
N TRP A 188 -3.67 23.18 10.42
CA TRP A 188 -2.55 23.19 9.47
C TRP A 188 -1.85 21.82 9.40
N SER A 189 -1.73 21.12 10.54
CA SER A 189 -1.14 19.77 10.61
C SER A 189 -1.94 18.76 9.78
N GLY A 190 -3.28 18.77 9.89
CA GLY A 190 -4.12 17.83 9.15
C GLY A 190 -3.99 18.01 7.63
N TYR A 191 -4.01 19.25 7.15
CA TYR A 191 -3.81 19.55 5.73
C TYR A 191 -2.43 19.07 5.24
N VAL A 192 -1.36 19.39 5.98
CA VAL A 192 0.00 18.97 5.59
C VAL A 192 0.12 17.45 5.53
N ILE A 193 -0.44 16.72 6.49
CA ILE A 193 -0.46 15.24 6.48
C ILE A 193 -1.19 14.72 5.24
N THR A 194 -2.42 15.18 4.99
CA THR A 194 -3.23 14.70 3.86
C THR A 194 -2.55 14.95 2.52
N TYR A 195 -2.02 16.16 2.28
CA TYR A 195 -1.36 16.49 1.01
C TYR A 195 -0.02 15.78 0.86
N SER A 196 0.72 15.58 1.96
CA SER A 196 1.97 14.80 1.93
C SER A 196 1.69 13.33 1.58
N ASN A 197 0.65 12.73 2.17
CA ASN A 197 0.23 11.37 1.83
C ASN A 197 -0.23 11.25 0.38
N ILE A 198 -1.09 12.15 -0.11
CA ILE A 198 -1.52 12.14 -1.52
C ILE A 198 -0.31 12.28 -2.45
N SER A 199 0.61 13.18 -2.14
CA SER A 199 1.82 13.42 -2.93
C SER A 199 2.75 12.21 -2.92
N PHE A 200 2.94 11.57 -1.76
CA PHE A 200 3.72 10.33 -1.60
C PHE A 200 3.19 9.23 -2.52
N TRP A 201 1.90 8.92 -2.43
CA TRP A 201 1.26 7.90 -3.27
C TRP A 201 1.29 8.27 -4.76
N THR A 202 1.10 9.55 -5.08
CA THR A 202 1.17 10.05 -6.46
C THR A 202 2.57 9.87 -7.04
N ILE A 203 3.63 10.18 -6.28
CA ILE A 203 5.01 9.99 -6.71
C ILE A 203 5.29 8.51 -6.97
N SER A 204 4.87 7.61 -6.08
CA SER A 204 5.01 6.16 -6.29
C SER A 204 4.29 5.69 -7.57
N ALA A 205 3.07 6.18 -7.82
CA ALA A 205 2.35 5.90 -9.05
C ALA A 205 3.11 6.41 -10.29
N VAL A 206 3.67 7.62 -10.23
CA VAL A 206 4.47 8.19 -11.33
C VAL A 206 5.72 7.35 -11.58
N ILE A 207 6.44 6.90 -10.53
CA ILE A 207 7.60 6.01 -10.66
C ILE A 207 7.21 4.72 -11.39
N ASN A 208 6.13 4.08 -10.96
CA ASN A 208 5.66 2.83 -11.55
C ASN A 208 5.18 2.98 -12.99
N LEU A 209 4.49 4.08 -13.29
CA LEU A 209 4.06 4.42 -14.66
C LEU A 209 5.27 4.65 -15.56
N LEU A 210 6.21 5.50 -15.14
CA LEU A 210 7.43 5.79 -15.88
C LEU A 210 8.25 4.52 -16.11
N ALA A 211 8.36 3.65 -15.11
CA ALA A 211 9.10 2.39 -15.22
C ALA A 211 8.42 1.44 -16.20
N THR A 212 7.10 1.27 -16.10
CA THR A 212 6.31 0.41 -17.00
C THR A 212 6.41 0.88 -18.44
N VAL A 213 6.25 2.19 -18.70
CA VAL A 213 6.38 2.79 -20.03
C VAL A 213 7.80 2.63 -20.56
N SER A 214 8.82 2.92 -19.73
CA SER A 214 10.23 2.81 -20.13
C SER A 214 10.64 1.38 -20.49
N MET A 215 10.27 0.41 -19.64
CA MET A 215 10.50 -1.01 -19.89
C MET A 215 9.77 -1.48 -21.17
N GLY A 216 8.51 -1.08 -21.35
CA GLY A 216 7.72 -1.41 -22.54
C GLY A 216 8.30 -0.81 -23.83
N CYS A 217 8.69 0.46 -23.81
CA CYS A 217 9.33 1.12 -24.94
C CYS A 217 10.67 0.47 -25.31
N GLN A 218 11.50 0.12 -24.32
CA GLN A 218 12.77 -0.52 -24.59
C GLN A 218 12.61 -1.92 -25.19
N ILE A 219 11.69 -2.73 -24.64
CA ILE A 219 11.42 -4.07 -25.17
C ILE A 219 10.87 -3.99 -26.59
N ARG A 220 9.96 -3.04 -26.88
CA ARG A 220 9.46 -2.80 -28.24
C ARG A 220 10.58 -2.40 -29.21
N ARG A 221 11.50 -1.52 -28.80
CA ARG A 221 12.68 -1.13 -29.61
C ARG A 221 13.55 -2.34 -29.93
N VAL A 222 13.96 -3.12 -28.94
CA VAL A 222 14.78 -4.32 -29.12
C VAL A 222 14.06 -5.37 -29.98
N SER A 223 12.75 -5.53 -29.81
CA SER A 223 11.94 -6.42 -30.64
C SER A 223 11.88 -5.96 -32.09
N SER A 224 11.72 -4.65 -32.33
CA SER A 224 11.70 -4.06 -33.67
C SER A 224 13.03 -4.23 -34.40
N GLU A 225 14.16 -4.03 -33.69
CA GLU A 225 15.50 -4.25 -34.25
C GLU A 225 15.72 -5.72 -34.61
N ARG A 226 15.32 -6.66 -33.73
CA ARG A 226 15.44 -8.10 -34.02
C ARG A 226 14.56 -8.55 -35.18
N LYS A 227 13.32 -8.06 -35.29
CA LYS A 227 12.44 -8.38 -36.43
C LYS A 227 13.06 -7.97 -37.77
N ARG A 228 13.89 -6.93 -37.77
CA ARG A 228 14.63 -6.48 -38.96
C ARG A 228 15.74 -7.44 -39.39
N ILE A 229 16.31 -8.18 -38.43
CA ILE A 229 17.48 -9.06 -38.67
C ILE A 229 17.05 -10.54 -38.81
N TYR A 230 16.07 -10.99 -38.02
CA TYR A 230 15.58 -12.36 -38.02
C TYR A 230 14.05 -12.39 -38.07
N ALA A 231 13.48 -13.03 -39.09
CA ALA A 231 12.03 -13.18 -39.29
C ALA A 231 11.35 -14.12 -38.26
N ILE A 232 12.00 -14.48 -37.15
CA ILE A 232 11.49 -15.45 -36.19
C ILE A 232 10.63 -14.74 -35.13
N PRO A 233 9.34 -15.11 -34.99
CA PRO A 233 8.46 -14.52 -33.98
C PRO A 233 8.84 -14.95 -32.56
N ASN A 234 9.22 -13.99 -31.70
CA ASN A 234 9.62 -14.26 -30.32
C ASN A 234 8.43 -14.17 -29.34
N ARG A 235 7.57 -15.20 -29.33
CA ARG A 235 6.36 -15.26 -28.49
C ARG A 235 6.67 -15.16 -26.98
N THR A 236 7.82 -15.66 -26.53
CA THR A 236 8.21 -15.68 -25.11
C THR A 236 8.47 -14.28 -24.54
N MET A 237 9.14 -13.40 -25.29
CA MET A 237 9.39 -12.02 -24.84
C MET A 237 8.09 -11.22 -24.70
N SER A 238 7.13 -11.42 -25.62
CA SER A 238 5.82 -10.76 -25.54
C SER A 238 5.04 -11.18 -24.30
N LEU A 239 5.16 -12.44 -23.89
CA LEU A 239 4.47 -12.95 -22.70
C LEU A 239 5.01 -12.31 -21.42
N ILE A 240 6.34 -12.25 -21.26
CA ILE A 240 6.98 -11.61 -20.10
C ILE A 240 6.61 -10.13 -20.05
N LEU A 241 6.62 -9.45 -21.19
CA LEU A 241 6.23 -8.04 -21.28
C LEU A 241 4.78 -7.82 -20.85
N ASN A 242 3.85 -8.63 -21.35
CA ASN A 242 2.43 -8.51 -21.01
C ASN A 242 2.22 -8.71 -19.51
N LEU A 243 2.88 -9.71 -18.92
CA LEU A 243 2.83 -9.95 -17.48
C LEU A 243 3.39 -8.78 -16.65
N MET A 244 4.47 -8.15 -17.12
CA MET A 244 5.03 -6.96 -16.45
C MET A 244 4.09 -5.74 -16.56
N ILE A 245 3.48 -5.53 -17.71
CA ILE A 245 2.51 -4.43 -17.91
C ILE A 245 1.26 -4.68 -17.08
N GLU A 246 0.70 -5.89 -17.14
CA GLU A 246 -0.51 -6.27 -16.41
C GLU A 246 -0.33 -6.06 -14.91
N SER A 247 0.80 -6.52 -14.37
CA SER A 247 1.10 -6.32 -12.95
C SER A 247 1.33 -4.85 -12.59
N GLY A 248 2.04 -4.08 -13.42
CA GLY A 248 2.19 -2.63 -13.22
C GLY A 248 0.84 -1.88 -13.22
N VAL A 249 -0.10 -2.29 -14.07
CA VAL A 249 -1.46 -1.72 -14.11
C VAL A 249 -2.24 -2.07 -12.85
N ILE A 250 -2.18 -3.31 -12.36
CA ILE A 250 -2.83 -3.71 -11.11
C ILE A 250 -2.33 -2.85 -9.94
N TYR A 251 -1.03 -2.60 -9.87
CA TYR A 251 -0.45 -1.72 -8.86
C TYR A 251 -0.94 -0.27 -8.99
N LEU A 252 -0.96 0.30 -10.19
CA LEU A 252 -1.48 1.65 -10.41
C LEU A 252 -2.96 1.79 -10.02
N VAL A 253 -3.78 0.79 -10.34
CA VAL A 253 -5.19 0.76 -9.92
C VAL A 253 -5.29 0.73 -8.40
N SER A 254 -4.45 -0.05 -7.71
CA SER A 254 -4.45 -0.09 -6.24
C SER A 254 -4.11 1.26 -5.62
N ILE A 255 -3.08 1.97 -6.13
CA ILE A 255 -2.74 3.31 -5.65
C ILE A 255 -3.88 4.30 -5.95
N PHE A 256 -4.47 4.22 -7.14
CA PHE A 256 -5.58 5.10 -7.50
C PHE A 256 -6.76 4.94 -6.54
N VAL A 257 -7.12 3.70 -6.20
CA VAL A 257 -8.14 3.42 -5.18
C VAL A 257 -7.74 4.03 -3.84
N THR A 258 -6.48 3.88 -3.41
CA THR A 258 -5.97 4.49 -2.18
C THR A 258 -6.14 6.02 -2.19
N ILE A 259 -5.73 6.70 -3.26
CA ILE A 259 -5.88 8.15 -3.40
C ILE A 259 -7.36 8.57 -3.34
N VAL A 260 -8.27 7.83 -3.99
CA VAL A 260 -9.71 8.11 -3.96
C VAL A 260 -10.28 7.94 -2.55
N VAL A 261 -9.91 6.87 -1.83
CA VAL A 261 -10.35 6.65 -0.44
C VAL A 261 -9.91 7.80 0.46
N TRP A 262 -8.68 8.28 0.29
CA TRP A 262 -8.12 9.39 1.07
C TRP A 262 -8.78 10.74 0.75
N THR A 263 -9.00 11.03 -0.54
CA THR A 263 -9.57 12.32 -0.97
C THR A 263 -11.05 12.47 -0.68
N THR A 264 -11.80 11.37 -0.70
CA THR A 264 -13.25 11.39 -0.45
C THR A 264 -13.60 11.45 1.03
N GLY A 265 -12.66 11.15 1.93
CA GLY A 265 -12.93 11.05 3.37
C GLY A 265 -13.93 9.94 3.74
N ILE A 266 -14.27 9.07 2.78
CA ILE A 266 -15.18 7.93 2.96
C ILE A 266 -14.51 6.83 3.79
N GLY A 267 -13.17 6.85 3.87
CA GLY A 267 -12.43 6.08 4.85
C GLY A 267 -12.72 6.59 6.25
N SER A 268 -13.70 5.98 6.93
CA SER A 268 -13.61 5.85 8.38
C SER A 268 -12.20 5.35 8.74
N GLU A 269 -11.64 5.73 9.90
CA GLU A 269 -10.24 5.42 10.29
C GLU A 269 -9.74 4.01 9.90
N PRO A 270 -10.53 2.93 9.95
CA PRO A 270 -10.11 1.61 9.47
C PRO A 270 -9.84 1.53 7.95
N GLY A 271 -10.68 2.15 7.12
CA GLY A 271 -10.57 2.09 5.66
C GLY A 271 -9.32 2.80 5.13
N ALA A 272 -8.90 3.88 5.81
CA ALA A 272 -7.68 4.61 5.47
C ALA A 272 -6.42 3.78 5.73
N GLU A 273 -6.34 3.08 6.87
CA GLU A 273 -5.22 2.19 7.21
C GLU A 273 -5.12 1.01 6.23
N ILE A 274 -6.26 0.46 5.84
CA ILE A 274 -6.32 -0.67 4.89
C ILE A 274 -5.89 -0.23 3.49
N ALA A 275 -6.26 0.98 3.09
CA ALA A 275 -5.85 1.54 1.82
C ALA A 275 -4.32 1.72 1.71
N LYS A 276 -3.58 1.82 2.83
CA LYS A 276 -2.11 1.82 2.85
C LYS A 276 -1.51 0.43 2.56
N ILE A 277 -2.22 -0.64 2.95
CA ILE A 277 -1.77 -2.03 2.79
C ILE A 277 -2.06 -2.55 1.37
N LEU A 278 -3.11 -2.05 0.71
CA LEU A 278 -3.52 -2.52 -0.61
C LEU A 278 -2.42 -2.38 -1.68
N PRO A 279 -1.72 -1.23 -1.81
CA PRO A 279 -0.54 -1.11 -2.66
C PRO A 279 0.58 -2.05 -2.25
N CYS A 280 0.80 -2.30 -0.95
CA CYS A 280 1.83 -3.23 -0.47
C CYS A 280 1.58 -4.67 -0.96
N ILE A 281 0.32 -5.10 -0.97
CA ILE A 281 -0.08 -6.42 -1.47
C ILE A 281 0.01 -6.46 -3.01
N ALA A 282 -0.41 -5.40 -3.69
CA ALA A 282 -0.32 -5.28 -5.15
C ALA A 282 1.14 -5.24 -5.63
N ALA A 283 2.03 -4.56 -4.90
CA ALA A 283 3.46 -4.52 -5.16
C ALA A 283 4.08 -5.92 -5.19
N PHE A 284 3.67 -6.75 -4.22
CA PHE A 284 4.11 -8.12 -4.12
C PHE A 284 3.65 -8.99 -5.30
N LEU A 285 2.42 -8.78 -5.78
CA LEU A 285 1.92 -9.38 -7.02
C LEU A 285 2.82 -9.05 -8.22
N VAL A 286 3.24 -7.78 -8.36
CA VAL A 286 4.17 -7.33 -9.42
C VAL A 286 5.56 -7.93 -9.29
N GLY A 287 6.03 -8.07 -8.04
CA GLY A 287 7.29 -8.72 -7.71
C GLY A 287 7.39 -10.15 -8.25
N ASN A 288 6.35 -10.96 -8.07
CA ASN A 288 6.45 -12.40 -8.29
C ASN A 288 6.13 -12.87 -9.71
N ILE A 289 5.17 -12.23 -10.39
CA ILE A 289 4.69 -12.70 -11.71
C ILE A 289 5.79 -12.62 -12.79
N SER A 290 6.69 -11.65 -12.67
CA SER A 290 7.76 -11.38 -13.63
C SER A 290 8.92 -12.39 -13.60
N HIS A 291 9.00 -13.23 -12.57
CA HIS A 291 10.11 -14.18 -12.38
C HIS A 291 9.79 -15.64 -12.70
N VAL A 292 8.71 -15.91 -13.43
CA VAL A 292 8.39 -17.25 -13.96
C VAL A 292 8.92 -17.42 -15.39
N PRO A 293 10.20 -17.80 -15.61
CA PRO A 293 10.58 -18.29 -16.92
C PRO A 293 10.14 -19.74 -17.01
N ARG A 294 9.27 -19.99 -17.99
CA ARG A 294 8.87 -21.34 -18.40
C ARG A 294 10.14 -22.12 -18.76
N GLY A 295 10.45 -23.11 -17.95
CA GLY A 295 11.40 -24.16 -18.30
C GLY A 295 10.84 -24.97 -19.45
N ILE A 296 11.06 -24.51 -20.68
CA ILE A 296 10.85 -25.29 -21.90
C ILE A 296 12.17 -25.20 -22.66
N HIS A 297 13.19 -25.95 -22.22
CA HIS A 297 14.35 -26.30 -23.06
C HIS A 297 15.25 -27.39 -22.46
N ARG A 298 14.68 -28.44 -21.85
CA ARG A 298 15.41 -29.70 -21.64
C ARG A 298 14.49 -30.90 -21.84
N ALA A 299 14.27 -31.24 -23.10
CA ALA A 299 13.84 -32.57 -23.53
C ALA A 299 14.21 -32.77 -25.01
N ARG A 300 15.49 -32.58 -25.35
CA ARG A 300 16.14 -33.10 -26.56
C ARG A 300 17.64 -33.15 -26.30
N GLN A 301 18.07 -34.14 -25.54
CA GLN A 301 19.35 -34.81 -25.65
C GLN A 301 19.13 -36.24 -25.16
#